data_AF-A0A8H7BKW1-F1
#
_entry.id   AF-A0A8H7BKW1-F1
#
_cell.length_a   1.000
_cell.length_b   1.000
_cell.length_c   1.000
_cell.angle_alpha   90.00
_cell.angle_beta   90.00
_cell.angle_gamma   90.00
#
_symmetry.space_group_name_H-M   'P 1'
#
loop_
_entity.id
_entity.type
_entity.pdbx_description
1 polymer ?
#
loop_
_entity_poly.entity_id
_entity_poly.type
_entity_poly.pdbx_seq_one_letter_code
_entity_poly.pdbx_strand_id
1 'polypeptide(L)'
;MDTFSPEAQETYARFFTPLGPSAAAGVVGAIFFILFLVWIYIAIRSRGFLKMAVLRLFIFCLAGGVGYSLRIACNNNMPTATTSSSDFSKFINLYIASSVMTALGNFFLFNALSAVTIAWVEQCRDPSQKDLIARDQRYLRLFTIATLVALILTIVSSSKNDNTLRTASNGIFTALLVILLLALCFFRVEFASRITTSRHAALPIVLFVCTFILLIAEAFKLYQCVAPIGSPALTSVTLTYVFAAMLQLIILIILTISWIPIFYTLLSKEPQAKQESQGRDTDAYPMADPQYKYNNARLV
;
A
#
# COMPACT_ATOMS: atom_id res chain seq x y z
N MET A 1 -21.35 -37.96 -16.17
CA MET A 1 -20.44 -36.90 -16.63
C MET A 1 -21.30 -35.68 -16.83
N ASP A 2 -21.44 -34.86 -15.80
CA ASP A 2 -22.26 -33.65 -15.89
C ASP A 2 -21.45 -32.59 -16.61
N THR A 3 -21.67 -32.48 -17.92
CA THR A 3 -21.23 -31.34 -18.72
C THR A 3 -21.94 -30.10 -18.19
N PHE A 4 -21.17 -29.10 -17.78
CA PHE A 4 -21.71 -27.78 -17.41
C PHE A 4 -22.64 -27.25 -18.51
N SER A 5 -23.77 -26.66 -18.13
CA SER A 5 -24.67 -26.08 -19.12
C SER A 5 -23.98 -24.95 -19.90
N PRO A 6 -24.34 -24.73 -21.18
CA PRO A 6 -23.82 -23.62 -21.98
C PRO A 6 -24.03 -22.24 -21.30
N GLU A 7 -25.15 -22.07 -20.58
CA GLU A 7 -25.42 -20.86 -19.79
C GLU A 7 -24.44 -20.68 -18.63
N ALA A 8 -23.99 -21.75 -18.00
CA ALA A 8 -22.92 -21.68 -17.00
C ALA A 8 -21.61 -21.25 -17.68
N GLN A 9 -21.25 -21.80 -18.84
CA GLN A 9 -20.04 -21.35 -19.56
C GLN A 9 -20.10 -19.88 -19.99
N GLU A 10 -21.25 -19.40 -20.45
CA GLU A 10 -21.44 -18.00 -20.87
C GLU A 10 -21.46 -17.02 -19.68
N THR A 11 -22.08 -17.43 -18.57
CA THR A 11 -22.02 -16.70 -17.30
C THR A 11 -20.57 -16.65 -16.80
N TYR A 12 -19.81 -17.73 -16.91
CA TYR A 12 -18.38 -17.76 -16.56
C TYR A 12 -17.53 -16.86 -17.46
N ALA A 13 -17.81 -16.76 -18.76
CA ALA A 13 -17.13 -15.80 -19.64
C ALA A 13 -17.35 -14.33 -19.21
N ARG A 14 -18.46 -14.03 -18.49
CA ARG A 14 -18.70 -12.70 -17.89
C ARG A 14 -17.89 -12.45 -16.61
N PHE A 15 -17.55 -13.50 -15.86
CA PHE A 15 -16.95 -13.38 -14.52
C PHE A 15 -15.44 -13.61 -14.47
N PHE A 16 -14.92 -14.38 -15.42
CA PHE A 16 -13.51 -14.74 -15.52
C PHE A 16 -12.88 -13.94 -16.66
N THR A 17 -12.30 -12.81 -16.29
CA THR A 17 -11.54 -12.00 -17.25
C THR A 17 -10.32 -12.82 -17.72
N PRO A 18 -9.98 -12.76 -19.03
CA PRO A 18 -8.82 -13.47 -19.52
C PRO A 18 -7.57 -12.95 -18.80
N LEU A 19 -6.89 -13.86 -18.12
CA LEU A 19 -5.88 -13.59 -17.09
C LEU A 19 -4.51 -13.12 -17.64
N GLY A 20 -4.46 -12.67 -18.88
CA GLY A 20 -3.22 -12.22 -19.53
C GLY A 20 -2.31 -13.37 -19.98
N PRO A 21 -1.30 -13.10 -20.81
CA PRO A 21 -0.24 -14.06 -21.10
C PRO A 21 0.52 -14.40 -19.82
N SER A 22 0.81 -15.69 -19.57
CA SER A 22 1.61 -16.14 -18.42
C SER A 22 2.98 -15.44 -18.33
N ALA A 23 3.59 -15.11 -19.48
CA ALA A 23 4.83 -14.36 -19.54
C ALA A 23 4.71 -12.94 -18.94
N ALA A 24 3.61 -12.24 -19.22
CA ALA A 24 3.38 -10.91 -18.67
C ALA A 24 3.17 -10.97 -17.13
N ALA A 25 2.47 -12.01 -16.64
CA ALA A 25 2.36 -12.28 -15.21
C ALA A 25 3.66 -12.65 -14.53
N GLY A 26 4.54 -13.38 -15.23
CA GLY A 26 5.91 -13.62 -14.78
C GLY A 26 6.70 -12.33 -14.59
N VAL A 27 6.68 -11.44 -15.58
CA VAL A 27 7.40 -10.15 -15.51
C VAL A 27 6.87 -9.28 -14.38
N VAL A 28 5.54 -9.10 -14.27
CA VAL A 28 4.94 -8.30 -13.21
C VAL A 28 5.25 -8.90 -11.83
N GLY A 29 5.11 -10.22 -11.67
CA GLY A 29 5.45 -10.93 -10.44
C GLY A 29 6.93 -10.76 -10.05
N ALA A 30 7.84 -10.83 -11.01
CA ALA A 30 9.26 -10.61 -10.77
C ALA A 30 9.55 -9.17 -10.31
N ILE A 31 8.91 -8.15 -10.90
CA ILE A 31 9.07 -6.76 -10.46
C ILE A 31 8.56 -6.58 -9.03
N PHE A 32 7.39 -7.14 -8.71
CA PHE A 32 6.87 -7.14 -7.33
C PHE A 32 7.83 -7.81 -6.34
N PHE A 33 8.48 -8.91 -6.74
CA PHE A 33 9.46 -9.59 -5.91
C PHE A 33 10.74 -8.77 -5.70
N ILE A 34 11.26 -8.12 -6.74
CA ILE A 34 12.42 -7.21 -6.63
C ILE A 34 12.07 -6.05 -5.67
N LEU A 35 10.92 -5.43 -5.84
CA LEU A 35 10.46 -4.35 -4.98
C LEU A 35 10.19 -4.82 -3.55
N PHE A 36 9.69 -6.04 -3.37
CA PHE A 36 9.58 -6.67 -2.06
C PHE A 36 10.95 -6.73 -1.36
N LEU A 37 12.02 -7.11 -2.06
CA LEU A 37 13.39 -7.13 -1.51
C LEU A 37 13.90 -5.72 -1.19
N VAL A 38 13.53 -4.72 -1.98
CA VAL A 38 13.85 -3.32 -1.68
C VAL A 38 13.12 -2.86 -0.41
N TRP A 39 11.82 -3.10 -0.31
CA TRP A 39 11.00 -2.67 0.83
C TRP A 39 11.32 -3.43 2.12
N ILE A 40 11.70 -4.71 2.08
CA ILE A 40 12.16 -5.44 3.28
C ILE A 40 13.49 -4.88 3.78
N TYR A 41 14.44 -4.58 2.89
CA TYR A 41 15.70 -3.96 3.26
C TYR A 41 15.47 -2.59 3.92
N ILE A 42 14.59 -1.79 3.33
CA ILE A 42 14.16 -0.51 3.88
C ILE A 42 13.45 -0.71 5.24
N ALA A 43 12.56 -1.69 5.37
CA ALA A 43 11.81 -1.95 6.61
C ALA A 43 12.75 -2.23 7.79
N ILE A 44 13.76 -3.06 7.57
CA ILE A 44 14.77 -3.44 8.57
C ILE A 44 15.55 -2.22 9.06
N ARG A 45 15.84 -1.25 8.17
CA ARG A 45 16.61 -0.04 8.51
C ARG A 45 15.74 1.15 8.93
N SER A 46 14.45 1.12 8.63
CA SER A 46 13.53 2.20 8.99
C SER A 46 13.30 2.25 10.50
N ARG A 47 13.42 3.44 11.09
CA ARG A 47 13.05 3.72 12.48
C ARG A 47 11.93 4.76 12.52
N GLY A 48 11.14 4.75 13.59
CA GLY A 48 10.08 5.73 13.80
C GLY A 48 8.81 5.48 12.96
N PHE A 49 8.08 6.56 12.68
CA PHE A 49 6.70 6.52 12.18
C PHE A 49 6.56 5.94 10.75
N LEU A 50 7.60 6.02 9.91
CA LEU A 50 7.61 5.47 8.55
C LEU A 50 7.62 3.93 8.52
N LYS A 51 8.06 3.27 9.60
CA LYS A 51 8.19 1.81 9.66
C LYS A 51 6.89 1.08 9.34
N MET A 52 5.76 1.58 9.82
CA MET A 52 4.46 0.94 9.60
C MET A 52 3.97 1.11 8.16
N ALA A 53 4.25 2.25 7.51
CA ALA A 53 3.93 2.45 6.10
C ALA A 53 4.80 1.56 5.20
N VAL A 54 6.10 1.47 5.50
CA VAL A 54 7.03 0.58 4.80
C VAL A 54 6.62 -0.88 4.95
N LEU A 55 6.23 -1.31 6.16
CA LEU A 55 5.76 -2.67 6.40
C LEU A 55 4.52 -2.99 5.55
N ARG A 56 3.60 -2.04 5.39
CA ARG A 56 2.42 -2.21 4.52
C ARG A 56 2.82 -2.31 3.05
N LEU A 57 3.78 -1.52 2.58
CA LEU A 57 4.30 -1.64 1.20
C LEU A 57 5.00 -2.97 0.96
N PHE A 58 5.72 -3.49 1.95
CA PHE A 58 6.28 -4.83 1.93
C PHE A 58 5.19 -5.90 1.78
N ILE A 59 4.13 -5.86 2.60
CA ILE A 59 3.02 -6.83 2.51
C ILE A 59 2.29 -6.69 1.17
N PHE A 60 2.10 -5.46 0.68
CA PHE A 60 1.56 -5.22 -0.66
C PHE A 60 2.38 -5.91 -1.75
N CYS A 61 3.70 -5.76 -1.72
CA CYS A 61 4.57 -6.38 -2.72
C CYS A 61 4.55 -7.91 -2.65
N LEU A 62 4.53 -8.46 -1.44
CA LEU A 62 4.39 -9.91 -1.22
C LEU A 62 3.06 -10.42 -1.76
N ALA A 63 1.95 -9.75 -1.41
CA ALA A 63 0.61 -10.13 -1.84
C ALA A 63 0.46 -10.04 -3.37
N GLY A 64 1.04 -8.99 -3.99
CA GLY A 64 1.14 -8.87 -5.43
C GLY A 64 1.92 -10.01 -6.07
N GLY A 65 3.15 -10.28 -5.60
CA GLY A 65 3.99 -11.36 -6.11
C GLY A 65 3.31 -12.74 -6.04
N VAL A 66 2.69 -13.07 -4.89
CA VAL A 66 1.91 -14.30 -4.73
C VAL A 66 0.68 -14.30 -5.63
N GLY A 67 -0.06 -13.20 -5.70
CA GLY A 67 -1.26 -13.08 -6.54
C GLY A 67 -0.98 -13.32 -8.03
N TYR A 68 0.13 -12.76 -8.55
CA TYR A 68 0.57 -13.00 -9.92
C TYR A 68 1.14 -14.40 -10.14
N SER A 69 1.82 -14.99 -9.15
CA SER A 69 2.27 -16.39 -9.22
C SER A 69 1.08 -17.36 -9.30
N LEU A 70 0.07 -17.15 -8.47
CA LEU A 70 -1.20 -17.90 -8.53
C LEU A 70 -1.92 -17.70 -9.86
N ARG A 71 -1.81 -16.50 -10.45
CA ARG A 71 -2.37 -16.21 -11.76
C ARG A 71 -1.68 -16.99 -12.88
N ILE A 72 -0.35 -17.13 -12.85
CA ILE A 72 0.39 -17.98 -13.78
C ILE A 72 -0.08 -19.44 -13.66
N ALA A 73 -0.20 -19.94 -12.42
CA ALA A 73 -0.73 -21.28 -12.17
C ALA A 73 -2.16 -21.43 -12.69
N CYS A 74 -3.01 -20.41 -12.51
CA CYS A 74 -4.38 -20.38 -13.01
C CYS A 74 -4.43 -20.45 -14.55
N ASN A 75 -3.57 -19.69 -15.24
CA ASN A 75 -3.48 -19.69 -16.71
C ASN A 75 -3.08 -21.05 -17.26
N ASN A 76 -2.12 -21.71 -16.62
CA ASN A 76 -1.64 -23.02 -17.03
C ASN A 76 -2.68 -24.14 -16.79
N ASN A 77 -3.69 -23.87 -15.97
CA ASN A 77 -4.80 -24.79 -15.66
C ASN A 77 -6.13 -24.29 -16.23
N MET A 78 -6.11 -23.45 -17.26
CA MET A 78 -7.33 -22.91 -17.85
C MET A 78 -8.21 -24.04 -18.41
N PRO A 79 -9.50 -24.13 -18.05
CA PRO A 79 -10.37 -25.20 -18.49
C PRO A 79 -10.58 -25.16 -20.01
N THR A 80 -10.66 -26.33 -20.62
CA THR A 80 -11.08 -26.55 -22.00
C THR A 80 -12.43 -27.26 -22.02
N ALA A 81 -13.03 -27.40 -23.20
CA ALA A 81 -14.31 -28.10 -23.38
C ALA A 81 -14.30 -29.56 -22.87
N THR A 82 -13.12 -30.16 -22.65
CA THR A 82 -12.95 -31.54 -22.19
C THR A 82 -12.49 -31.65 -20.73
N THR A 83 -12.37 -30.53 -20.02
CA THR A 83 -11.82 -30.50 -18.66
C THR A 83 -12.78 -31.16 -17.66
N SER A 84 -12.20 -32.01 -16.80
CA SER A 84 -12.93 -32.69 -15.74
C SER A 84 -13.52 -31.70 -14.71
N SER A 85 -14.60 -32.08 -14.03
CA SER A 85 -15.19 -31.26 -12.95
C SER A 85 -14.19 -31.00 -11.80
N SER A 86 -13.29 -31.94 -11.52
CA SER A 86 -12.24 -31.76 -10.51
C SER A 86 -11.20 -30.71 -10.91
N ASP A 87 -10.76 -30.69 -12.16
CA ASP A 87 -9.76 -29.73 -12.63
C ASP A 87 -10.38 -28.34 -12.81
N PHE A 88 -11.66 -28.28 -13.19
CA PHE A 88 -12.45 -27.06 -13.15
C PHE A 88 -12.54 -26.46 -11.74
N SER A 89 -12.80 -27.30 -10.72
CA SER A 89 -12.85 -26.86 -9.32
C SER A 89 -11.49 -26.33 -8.84
N LYS A 90 -10.38 -26.97 -9.24
CA LYS A 90 -9.02 -26.46 -8.95
C LYS A 90 -8.78 -25.09 -9.58
N PHE A 91 -9.19 -24.90 -10.84
CA PHE A 91 -9.08 -23.62 -11.52
C PHE A 91 -9.84 -22.50 -10.79
N ILE A 92 -11.09 -22.75 -10.38
CA ILE A 92 -11.89 -21.79 -9.62
C ILE A 92 -11.18 -21.38 -8.32
N ASN A 93 -10.67 -22.36 -7.57
CA ASN A 93 -9.97 -22.08 -6.30
C ASN A 93 -8.70 -21.23 -6.52
N LEU A 94 -7.93 -21.50 -7.57
CA LEU A 94 -6.76 -20.70 -7.94
C LEU A 94 -7.15 -19.27 -8.34
N TYR A 95 -8.23 -19.10 -9.10
CA TYR A 95 -8.74 -17.79 -9.49
C TYR A 95 -9.21 -16.96 -8.30
N ILE A 96 -9.98 -17.57 -7.38
CA ILE A 96 -10.43 -16.92 -6.15
C ILE A 96 -9.22 -16.52 -5.31
N ALA A 97 -8.25 -17.43 -5.10
CA ALA A 97 -7.05 -17.14 -4.34
C ALA A 97 -6.23 -15.99 -4.95
N SER A 98 -6.02 -15.98 -6.28
CA SER A 98 -5.33 -14.89 -6.98
C SER A 98 -6.05 -13.54 -6.81
N SER A 99 -7.38 -13.54 -6.92
CA SER A 99 -8.20 -12.33 -6.76
C SER A 99 -8.14 -11.79 -5.33
N VAL A 100 -8.24 -12.69 -4.33
CA VAL A 100 -8.11 -12.34 -2.91
C VAL A 100 -6.73 -11.76 -2.60
N MET A 101 -5.65 -12.37 -3.10
CA MET A 101 -4.29 -11.87 -2.90
C MET A 101 -4.09 -10.49 -3.54
N THR A 102 -4.65 -10.25 -4.72
CA THR A 102 -4.60 -8.95 -5.39
C THR A 102 -5.39 -7.88 -4.60
N ALA A 103 -6.57 -8.24 -4.07
CA ALA A 103 -7.38 -7.36 -3.23
C ALA A 103 -6.68 -7.02 -1.90
N LEU A 104 -6.06 -8.02 -1.26
CA LEU A 104 -5.23 -7.83 -0.07
C LEU A 104 -4.08 -6.86 -0.36
N GLY A 105 -3.40 -7.02 -1.49
CA GLY A 105 -2.38 -6.10 -1.93
C GLY A 105 -2.87 -4.65 -1.99
N ASN A 106 -4.00 -4.42 -2.66
CA ASN A 106 -4.58 -3.08 -2.77
C ASN A 106 -5.00 -2.48 -1.42
N PHE A 107 -5.53 -3.30 -0.52
CA PHE A 107 -5.82 -2.88 0.85
C PHE A 107 -4.56 -2.36 1.56
N PHE A 108 -3.44 -3.07 1.44
CA PHE A 108 -2.17 -2.64 2.06
C PHE A 108 -1.58 -1.40 1.40
N LEU A 109 -1.63 -1.30 0.06
CA LEU A 109 -1.19 -0.10 -0.66
C LEU A 109 -1.99 1.14 -0.23
N PHE A 110 -3.31 1.02 -0.17
CA PHE A 110 -4.20 2.08 0.27
C PHE A 110 -3.88 2.52 1.71
N ASN A 111 -3.74 1.56 2.62
CA ASN A 111 -3.42 1.83 4.02
C ASN A 111 -2.01 2.41 4.19
N ALA A 112 -1.06 2.08 3.31
CA ALA A 112 0.24 2.72 3.28
C ALA A 112 0.11 4.21 2.89
N LEU A 113 -0.58 4.51 1.79
CA LEU A 113 -0.81 5.89 1.34
C LEU A 113 -1.51 6.74 2.40
N SER A 114 -2.58 6.23 3.02
CA SER A 114 -3.31 6.96 4.06
C SER A 114 -2.46 7.24 5.30
N ALA A 115 -1.65 6.28 5.75
CA ALA A 115 -0.75 6.53 6.89
C ALA A 115 0.35 7.53 6.58
N VAL A 116 0.90 7.52 5.37
CA VAL A 116 1.92 8.49 4.97
C VAL A 116 1.32 9.88 4.88
N THR A 117 0.10 10.02 4.35
CA THR A 117 -0.63 11.29 4.34
C THR A 117 -0.82 11.85 5.74
N ILE A 118 -1.27 11.03 6.70
CA ILE A 118 -1.50 11.50 8.07
C ILE A 118 -0.19 11.84 8.77
N ALA A 119 0.84 11.01 8.61
CA ALA A 119 2.15 11.31 9.17
C ALA A 119 2.73 12.62 8.62
N TRP A 120 2.54 12.88 7.32
CA TRP A 120 2.92 14.14 6.72
C TRP A 120 2.15 15.34 7.31
N VAL A 121 0.84 15.20 7.50
CA VAL A 121 -0.01 16.22 8.14
C VAL A 121 0.44 16.49 9.58
N GLU A 122 0.68 15.43 10.37
CA GLU A 122 1.18 15.55 11.74
C GLU A 122 2.52 16.29 11.80
N GLN A 123 3.43 16.04 10.86
CA GLN A 123 4.71 16.75 10.77
C GLN A 123 4.59 18.23 10.43
N CYS A 124 3.58 18.61 9.63
CA CYS A 124 3.35 20.01 9.27
C CYS A 124 2.63 20.80 10.37
N ARG A 125 2.02 20.09 11.33
CA ARG A 125 1.21 20.66 12.39
C ARG A 125 2.03 21.16 13.57
N ASP A 126 1.48 22.15 14.26
CA ASP A 126 2.09 22.69 15.47
C ASP A 126 1.93 21.69 16.64
N PRO A 127 3.01 21.34 17.37
CA PRO A 127 2.95 20.38 18.48
C PRO A 127 2.05 20.83 19.64
N SER A 128 1.65 22.10 19.70
CA SER A 128 0.66 22.60 20.66
C SER A 128 -0.77 22.07 20.40
N GLN A 129 -1.08 21.57 19.20
CA GLN A 129 -2.42 21.11 18.78
C GLN A 129 -2.68 19.62 19.08
N LYS A 130 -2.53 19.18 20.33
CA LYS A 130 -2.66 17.76 20.71
C LYS A 130 -4.03 17.14 20.41
N ASP A 131 -5.12 17.89 20.57
CA ASP A 131 -6.49 17.40 20.32
C ASP A 131 -6.74 17.06 18.86
N LEU A 132 -6.09 17.79 17.95
CA LEU A 132 -6.21 17.58 16.51
C LEU A 132 -5.46 16.32 16.06
N ILE A 133 -4.31 16.01 16.67
CA ILE A 133 -3.57 14.75 16.44
C ILE A 133 -4.43 13.56 16.86
N ALA A 134 -5.09 13.64 18.03
CA ALA A 134 -6.00 12.60 18.49
C ALA A 134 -7.18 12.40 17.52
N ARG A 135 -7.68 13.48 16.92
CA ARG A 135 -8.74 13.44 15.89
C ARG A 135 -8.27 12.75 14.61
N ASP A 136 -7.07 13.09 14.12
CA ASP A 136 -6.50 12.51 12.90
C ASP A 136 -6.25 11.00 13.04
N GLN A 137 -5.82 10.55 14.23
CA GLN A 137 -5.70 9.13 14.52
C GLN A 137 -7.05 8.39 14.51
N ARG A 138 -8.13 9.03 14.99
CA ARG A 138 -9.48 8.46 14.88
C ARG A 138 -9.92 8.34 13.42
N TYR A 139 -9.65 9.35 12.60
CA TYR A 139 -9.92 9.27 11.17
C TYR A 139 -9.17 8.11 10.51
N LEU A 140 -7.88 7.92 10.80
CA LEU A 140 -7.11 6.78 10.26
C LEU A 140 -7.75 5.43 10.62
N ARG A 141 -8.20 5.28 11.87
CA ARG A 141 -8.85 4.04 12.32
C ARG A 141 -10.16 3.82 11.57
N LEU A 142 -10.99 4.84 11.43
CA LEU A 142 -12.24 4.75 10.66
C LEU A 142 -11.97 4.40 9.18
N PHE A 143 -10.95 5.01 8.57
CA PHE A 143 -10.52 4.71 7.21
C PHE A 143 -10.03 3.26 7.07
N THR A 144 -9.25 2.79 8.04
CA THR A 144 -8.77 1.40 8.10
C THR A 144 -9.93 0.42 8.25
N ILE A 145 -10.92 0.74 9.08
CA ILE A 145 -12.12 -0.09 9.25
C ILE A 145 -12.94 -0.12 7.95
N ALA A 146 -13.17 1.03 7.31
CA ALA A 146 -13.93 1.10 6.06
C ALA A 146 -13.25 0.31 4.93
N THR A 147 -11.92 0.41 4.81
CA THR A 147 -11.15 -0.39 3.83
C THR A 147 -11.16 -1.88 4.16
N LEU A 148 -11.18 -2.25 5.45
CA LEU A 148 -11.30 -3.64 5.88
C LEU A 148 -12.67 -4.21 5.51
N VAL A 149 -13.75 -3.43 5.70
CA VAL A 149 -15.10 -3.82 5.25
C VAL A 149 -15.11 -4.05 3.74
N ALA A 150 -14.54 -3.12 2.95
CA ALA A 150 -14.44 -3.28 1.51
C ALA A 150 -13.63 -4.52 1.09
N LEU A 151 -12.54 -4.81 1.79
CA LEU A 151 -11.75 -6.03 1.59
C LEU A 151 -12.56 -7.30 1.89
N ILE A 152 -13.27 -7.35 3.02
CA ILE A 152 -14.12 -8.50 3.39
C ILE A 152 -15.20 -8.71 2.31
N LEU A 153 -15.86 -7.64 1.86
CA LEU A 153 -16.84 -7.71 0.76
C LEU A 153 -16.20 -8.21 -0.54
N THR A 154 -14.97 -7.82 -0.83
CA THR A 154 -14.22 -8.32 -2.01
C THR A 154 -13.93 -9.82 -1.90
N ILE A 155 -13.54 -10.29 -0.72
CA ILE A 155 -13.28 -11.72 -0.46
C ILE A 155 -14.57 -12.53 -0.59
N VAL A 156 -15.66 -12.08 0.06
CA VAL A 156 -16.96 -12.75 0.02
C VAL A 156 -17.54 -12.75 -1.39
N SER A 157 -17.47 -11.62 -2.11
CA SER A 157 -17.95 -11.55 -3.51
C SER A 157 -17.14 -12.43 -4.45
N SER A 158 -15.83 -12.59 -4.22
CA SER A 158 -14.99 -13.52 -4.99
C SER A 158 -15.37 -14.97 -4.71
N SER A 159 -15.62 -15.33 -3.45
CA SER A 159 -16.03 -16.69 -3.06
C SER A 159 -17.43 -17.06 -3.52
N LYS A 160 -18.38 -16.12 -3.54
CA LYS A 160 -19.77 -16.35 -3.94
C LYS A 160 -20.04 -16.05 -5.42
N ASN A 161 -19.04 -15.55 -6.14
CA ASN A 161 -19.18 -15.01 -7.49
C ASN A 161 -20.34 -13.99 -7.61
N ASP A 162 -20.48 -13.11 -6.63
CA ASP A 162 -21.58 -12.17 -6.51
C ASP A 162 -21.17 -10.79 -7.06
N ASN A 163 -21.75 -10.39 -8.20
CA ASN A 163 -21.44 -9.12 -8.85
C ASN A 163 -21.91 -7.90 -8.04
N THR A 164 -23.01 -8.02 -7.29
CA THR A 164 -23.56 -6.93 -6.48
C THR A 164 -22.62 -6.61 -5.34
N LEU A 165 -22.15 -7.63 -4.62
CA LEU A 165 -21.15 -7.45 -3.56
C LEU A 165 -19.81 -6.95 -4.12
N ARG A 166 -19.41 -7.40 -5.31
CA ARG A 166 -18.20 -6.91 -5.99
C ARG A 166 -18.32 -5.43 -6.33
N THR A 167 -19.45 -5.01 -6.90
CA THR A 167 -19.75 -3.60 -7.21
C THR A 167 -19.73 -2.74 -5.95
N ALA A 168 -20.39 -3.19 -4.88
CA ALA A 168 -20.41 -2.47 -3.60
C ALA A 168 -18.99 -2.31 -3.03
N SER A 169 -18.19 -3.38 -3.03
CA SER A 169 -16.81 -3.34 -2.52
C SER A 169 -15.91 -2.35 -3.29
N ASN A 170 -15.93 -2.41 -4.63
CA ASN A 170 -15.18 -1.50 -5.49
C ASN A 170 -15.69 -0.06 -5.36
N GLY A 171 -16.99 0.13 -5.17
CA GLY A 171 -17.61 1.43 -4.91
C GLY A 171 -17.11 2.07 -3.61
N ILE A 172 -17.02 1.28 -2.52
CA ILE A 172 -16.47 1.76 -1.25
C ILE A 172 -15.00 2.16 -1.41
N PHE A 173 -14.16 1.32 -2.05
CA PHE A 173 -12.75 1.66 -2.30
C PHE A 173 -12.61 2.95 -3.12
N THR A 174 -13.40 3.08 -4.18
CA THR A 174 -13.40 4.27 -5.04
C THR A 174 -13.78 5.52 -4.26
N ALA A 175 -14.85 5.46 -3.46
CA ALA A 175 -15.30 6.59 -2.65
C ALA A 175 -14.25 7.01 -1.60
N LEU A 176 -13.60 6.04 -0.95
CA LEU A 176 -12.53 6.32 0.01
C LEU A 176 -11.30 6.96 -0.66
N LEU A 177 -10.94 6.54 -1.87
CA LEU A 177 -9.87 7.18 -2.65
C LEU A 177 -10.19 8.64 -3.00
N VAL A 178 -11.45 8.92 -3.38
CA VAL A 178 -11.91 10.31 -3.62
C VAL A 178 -11.80 11.15 -2.36
N ILE A 179 -12.25 10.62 -1.20
CA ILE A 179 -12.13 11.32 0.08
C ILE A 179 -10.66 11.59 0.42
N LEU A 180 -9.77 10.63 0.18
CA LEU A 180 -8.33 10.80 0.42
C LEU A 180 -7.71 11.87 -0.50
N LEU A 181 -8.11 11.94 -1.77
CA LEU A 181 -7.68 13.01 -2.69
C LEU A 181 -8.17 14.38 -2.25
N LEU A 182 -9.44 14.50 -1.84
CA LEU A 182 -9.99 15.75 -1.34
C LEU A 182 -9.26 16.20 -0.07
N ALA A 183 -8.96 15.27 0.84
CA ALA A 183 -8.18 15.55 2.03
C ALA A 183 -6.75 16.04 1.67
N LEU A 184 -6.08 15.39 0.71
CA LEU A 184 -4.77 15.82 0.22
C LEU A 184 -4.81 17.24 -0.37
N CYS A 185 -5.82 17.55 -1.18
CA CYS A 185 -6.03 18.90 -1.72
C CYS A 185 -6.23 19.93 -0.60
N PHE A 186 -7.10 19.63 0.37
CA PHE A 186 -7.36 20.49 1.52
C PHE A 186 -6.08 20.76 2.33
N PHE A 187 -5.35 19.71 2.71
CA PHE A 187 -4.12 19.87 3.50
C PHE A 187 -3.00 20.57 2.74
N ARG A 188 -2.93 20.40 1.42
CA ARG A 188 -1.97 21.14 0.60
C ARG A 188 -2.23 22.64 0.66
N VAL A 189 -3.49 23.06 0.62
CA VAL A 189 -3.88 24.48 0.74
C VAL A 189 -3.60 24.99 2.15
N GLU A 190 -4.04 24.25 3.17
CA GLU A 190 -3.86 24.61 4.58
C GLU A 190 -2.38 24.81 4.96
N PHE A 191 -1.51 23.91 4.48
CA PHE A 191 -0.09 23.93 4.82
C PHE A 191 0.80 24.57 3.74
N ALA A 192 0.23 25.26 2.74
CA ALA A 192 0.98 25.81 1.60
C ALA A 192 2.20 26.65 2.01
N SER A 193 2.06 27.47 3.05
CA SER A 193 3.13 28.32 3.59
C SER A 193 4.22 27.57 4.37
N ARG A 194 3.90 26.38 4.91
CA ARG A 194 4.83 25.53 5.67
C ARG A 194 5.51 24.48 4.78
N ILE A 195 4.87 24.11 3.66
CA ILE A 195 5.39 23.14 2.69
C ILE A 195 6.63 23.70 1.99
N THR A 196 6.65 24.99 1.64
CA THR A 196 7.73 25.66 0.90
C THR A 196 9.07 25.69 1.63
N THR A 197 9.06 25.59 2.96
CA THR A 197 10.26 25.57 3.82
C THR A 197 10.66 24.16 4.26
N SER A 198 9.84 23.15 3.97
CA SER A 198 10.09 21.77 4.40
C SER A 198 10.96 20.99 3.41
N ARG A 199 11.82 20.10 3.91
CA ARG A 199 12.55 19.11 3.10
C ARG A 199 11.64 18.07 2.41
N HIS A 200 10.33 18.15 2.63
CA HIS A 200 9.33 17.20 2.13
C HIS A 200 8.30 17.86 1.21
N ALA A 201 8.63 19.00 0.59
CA ALA A 201 7.73 19.76 -0.26
C ALA A 201 7.12 18.96 -1.42
N ALA A 202 7.83 17.94 -1.92
CA ALA A 202 7.36 17.07 -2.99
C ALA A 202 6.40 15.95 -2.52
N LEU A 203 6.38 15.62 -1.23
CA LEU A 203 5.60 14.49 -0.69
C LEU A 203 4.09 14.60 -0.95
N PRO A 204 3.43 15.77 -0.82
CA PRO A 204 1.99 15.90 -1.10
C PRO A 204 1.67 15.64 -2.57
N ILE A 205 2.56 16.06 -3.48
CA ILE A 205 2.41 15.86 -4.92
C ILE A 205 2.53 14.36 -5.23
N VAL A 206 3.53 13.70 -4.66
CA VAL A 206 3.73 12.25 -4.80
C VAL A 206 2.51 11.47 -4.30
N LEU A 207 2.00 11.81 -3.11
CA LEU A 207 0.82 11.17 -2.54
C LEU A 207 -0.43 11.40 -3.38
N PHE A 208 -0.62 12.63 -3.89
CA PHE A 208 -1.73 12.95 -4.79
C PHE A 208 -1.67 12.12 -6.07
N VAL A 209 -0.52 12.11 -6.75
CA VAL A 209 -0.33 11.35 -7.99
C VAL A 209 -0.56 9.85 -7.75
N CYS A 210 0.01 9.28 -6.68
CA CYS A 210 -0.18 7.86 -6.37
C CYS A 210 -1.65 7.52 -6.07
N THR A 211 -2.32 8.37 -5.28
CA THR A 211 -3.74 8.16 -4.94
C THR A 211 -4.63 8.31 -6.17
N PHE A 212 -4.31 9.25 -7.06
CA PHE A 212 -5.04 9.46 -8.30
C PHE A 212 -4.89 8.28 -9.27
N ILE A 213 -3.67 7.76 -9.44
CA ILE A 213 -3.43 6.55 -10.24
C ILE A 213 -4.19 5.36 -9.67
N LEU A 214 -4.20 5.22 -8.33
CA LEU A 214 -4.95 4.15 -7.67
C LEU A 214 -6.48 4.32 -7.85
N LEU A 215 -6.97 5.56 -7.85
CA LEU A 215 -8.37 5.88 -8.14
C LEU A 215 -8.75 5.46 -9.56
N ILE A 216 -7.91 5.72 -10.56
CA ILE A 216 -8.15 5.27 -11.94
C ILE A 216 -8.24 3.74 -11.98
N ALA A 217 -7.33 3.03 -11.30
CA ALA A 217 -7.33 1.57 -11.26
C ALA A 217 -8.62 1.00 -10.62
N GLU A 218 -9.08 1.57 -9.50
CA GLU A 218 -10.30 1.13 -8.83
C GLU A 218 -11.58 1.54 -9.58
N ALA A 219 -11.59 2.74 -10.19
CA ALA A 219 -12.70 3.17 -11.05
C ALA A 219 -12.85 2.25 -12.28
N PHE A 220 -11.73 1.79 -12.86
CA PHE A 220 -11.77 0.82 -13.94
C PHE A 220 -12.35 -0.53 -13.50
N LYS A 221 -11.99 -1.02 -12.31
CA LYS A 221 -12.61 -2.25 -11.75
C LYS A 221 -14.08 -2.09 -11.45
N LEU A 222 -14.49 -0.92 -10.94
CA LEU A 222 -15.90 -0.62 -10.73
C LEU A 222 -16.65 -0.61 -12.07
N TYR A 223 -16.07 0.00 -13.10
CA TYR A 223 -16.61 -0.03 -14.46
C TYR A 223 -16.76 -1.46 -14.98
N GLN A 224 -15.77 -2.33 -14.79
CA GLN A 224 -15.86 -3.74 -15.19
C GLN A 224 -17.05 -4.46 -14.55
N CYS A 225 -17.41 -4.15 -13.30
CA CYS A 225 -18.58 -4.78 -12.66
C CYS A 225 -19.92 -4.38 -13.30
N VAL A 226 -20.00 -3.22 -13.93
CA VAL A 226 -21.24 -2.67 -14.50
C VAL A 226 -21.24 -2.63 -16.03
N ALA A 227 -20.13 -2.98 -16.67
CA ALA A 227 -19.96 -2.88 -18.10
C ALA A 227 -20.81 -3.93 -18.84
N PRO A 228 -21.33 -3.60 -20.05
CA PRO A 228 -22.05 -4.56 -20.88
C PRO A 228 -21.20 -5.76 -21.27
N ILE A 229 -21.86 -6.90 -21.44
CA ILE A 229 -21.23 -8.15 -21.87
C ILE A 229 -20.79 -8.01 -23.31
N GLY A 230 -19.48 -8.12 -23.55
CA GLY A 230 -18.85 -7.80 -24.84
C GLY A 230 -18.12 -6.46 -24.88
N SER A 231 -18.20 -5.65 -23.81
CA SER A 231 -17.40 -4.43 -23.71
C SER A 231 -15.89 -4.75 -23.71
N PRO A 232 -15.05 -3.89 -24.32
CA PRO A 232 -13.60 -4.05 -24.30
C PRO A 232 -13.01 -4.14 -22.89
N ALA A 233 -13.67 -3.55 -21.89
CA ALA A 233 -13.21 -3.63 -20.49
C ALA A 233 -13.26 -5.05 -19.91
N LEU A 234 -14.12 -5.92 -20.46
CA LEU A 234 -14.25 -7.33 -20.08
C LEU A 234 -13.52 -8.27 -21.04
N THR A 235 -13.40 -7.90 -22.31
CA THR A 235 -12.89 -8.80 -23.37
C THR A 235 -11.43 -8.53 -23.77
N SER A 236 -10.93 -7.31 -23.58
CA SER A 236 -9.56 -6.97 -23.96
C SER A 236 -8.58 -7.34 -22.85
N VAL A 237 -7.80 -8.38 -23.12
CA VAL A 237 -6.69 -8.84 -22.28
C VAL A 237 -5.78 -7.67 -21.88
N THR A 238 -5.43 -6.80 -22.82
CA THR A 238 -4.54 -5.65 -22.57
C THR A 238 -5.14 -4.68 -21.55
N LEU A 239 -6.43 -4.35 -21.68
CA LEU A 239 -7.11 -3.43 -20.77
C LEU A 239 -7.32 -4.06 -19.39
N THR A 240 -7.71 -5.33 -19.33
CA THR A 240 -8.00 -5.98 -18.04
C THR A 240 -6.72 -6.30 -17.26
N TYR A 241 -5.66 -6.67 -17.98
CA TYR A 241 -4.44 -7.21 -17.38
C TYR A 241 -3.32 -6.17 -17.25
N VAL A 242 -2.93 -5.55 -18.37
CA VAL A 242 -1.78 -4.65 -18.40
C VAL A 242 -2.11 -3.37 -17.65
N PHE A 243 -3.32 -2.84 -17.81
CA PHE A 243 -3.68 -1.56 -17.22
C PHE A 243 -3.61 -1.56 -15.69
N ALA A 244 -4.32 -2.47 -15.01
CA ALA A 244 -4.33 -2.50 -13.55
C ALA A 244 -2.96 -2.83 -12.94
N ALA A 245 -2.23 -3.78 -13.53
CA ALA A 245 -0.88 -4.16 -13.12
C ALA A 245 0.12 -3.01 -13.29
N MET A 246 0.11 -2.36 -14.46
CA MET A 246 1.01 -1.26 -14.76
C MET A 246 0.76 -0.06 -13.85
N LEU A 247 -0.49 0.28 -13.56
CA LEU A 247 -0.80 1.40 -12.65
C LEU A 247 -0.24 1.14 -11.24
N GLN A 248 -0.37 -0.09 -10.73
CA GLN A 248 0.23 -0.47 -9.44
C GLN A 248 1.77 -0.40 -9.47
N LEU A 249 2.40 -0.85 -10.56
CA LEU A 249 3.85 -0.77 -10.72
C LEU A 249 4.33 0.69 -10.84
N ILE A 250 3.61 1.54 -11.55
CA ILE A 250 3.91 2.98 -11.64
C ILE A 250 3.87 3.60 -10.24
N ILE A 251 2.84 3.31 -9.44
CA ILE A 251 2.76 3.78 -8.05
C ILE A 251 3.99 3.33 -7.27
N LEU A 252 4.36 2.06 -7.36
CA LEU A 252 5.53 1.52 -6.67
C LEU A 252 6.83 2.19 -7.08
N ILE A 253 7.04 2.42 -8.37
CA ILE A 253 8.22 3.09 -8.89
C ILE A 253 8.28 4.52 -8.36
N ILE A 254 7.17 5.26 -8.45
CA ILE A 254 7.07 6.63 -7.93
C ILE A 254 7.38 6.64 -6.42
N LEU A 255 6.78 5.75 -5.63
CA LEU A 255 7.02 5.67 -4.19
C LEU A 255 8.48 5.33 -3.89
N THR A 256 9.06 4.36 -4.61
CA THR A 256 10.45 3.94 -4.42
C THR A 256 11.40 5.12 -4.71
N ILE A 257 11.27 5.77 -5.88
CA ILE A 257 12.11 6.90 -6.27
C ILE A 257 11.95 8.07 -5.29
N SER A 258 10.71 8.40 -4.93
CA SER A 258 10.42 9.55 -4.07
C SER A 258 10.92 9.37 -2.64
N TRP A 259 11.08 8.12 -2.19
CA TRP A 259 11.51 7.82 -0.83
C TRP A 259 13.01 7.59 -0.71
N ILE A 260 13.74 7.33 -1.81
CA ILE A 260 15.21 7.21 -1.80
C ILE A 260 15.90 8.41 -1.12
N PRO A 261 15.55 9.69 -1.42
CA PRO A 261 16.17 10.84 -0.76
C PRO A 261 15.87 10.91 0.75
N ILE A 262 14.65 10.52 1.15
CA ILE A 262 14.24 10.47 2.55
C ILE A 262 15.05 9.40 3.29
N PHE A 263 15.26 8.23 2.67
CA PHE A 263 16.10 7.19 3.24
C PHE A 263 17.58 7.53 3.25
N TYR A 264 18.10 8.19 2.21
CA TYR A 264 19.50 8.64 2.18
C TYR A 264 19.81 9.60 3.33
N THR A 265 18.88 10.52 3.63
CA THR A 265 19.02 11.44 4.77
C THR A 265 18.85 10.77 6.14
N LEU A 266 18.08 9.68 6.24
CA LEU A 266 17.98 8.89 7.47
C LEU A 266 19.22 8.01 7.70
N LEU A 267 19.77 7.41 6.64
CA LEU A 267 20.96 6.55 6.69
C LEU A 267 22.25 7.34 6.95
N SER A 268 22.36 8.55 6.39
CA SER A 268 23.54 9.42 6.59
C SER A 268 23.63 10.05 7.99
N LYS A 269 22.57 9.98 8.81
CA LYS A 269 22.59 10.45 10.20
C LYS A 269 23.07 9.40 11.21
N GLU A 270 23.12 8.13 10.82
CA GLU A 270 23.54 7.02 11.70
C GLU A 270 25.04 7.03 12.11
N PRO A 271 26.00 7.59 11.32
CA PRO A 271 27.39 7.72 11.76
C PRO A 271 27.63 8.82 12.80
N GLN A 272 26.89 9.94 12.72
CA GLN A 272 27.17 11.13 13.55
C GLN A 272 26.70 10.98 15.00
N ALA A 273 25.55 10.34 15.23
CA ALA A 273 25.05 10.12 16.59
C ALA A 273 25.93 9.17 17.41
N LYS A 274 26.64 8.23 16.75
CA LYS A 274 27.63 7.36 17.41
C LYS A 274 28.94 8.07 17.71
N GLN A 275 29.37 9.01 16.87
CA GLN A 275 30.57 9.82 17.11
C GLN A 275 30.35 10.86 18.23
N GLU A 276 29.16 11.48 18.32
CA GLU A 276 28.85 12.40 19.43
C GLU A 276 28.72 11.70 20.78
N SER A 277 28.25 10.45 20.83
CA SER A 277 28.26 9.67 22.08
C SER A 277 29.66 9.18 22.46
N GLN A 278 30.55 8.96 21.49
CA GLN A 278 31.94 8.55 21.77
C GLN A 278 32.85 9.73 22.14
N GLY A 279 32.56 10.94 21.68
CA GLY A 279 33.32 12.14 22.05
C GLY A 279 32.92 12.75 23.39
N ARG A 280 31.72 12.45 23.90
CA ARG A 280 31.21 13.03 25.16
C ARG A 280 31.63 12.25 26.41
N ASP A 281 32.09 11.01 26.27
CA ASP A 281 32.61 10.19 27.38
C ASP A 281 34.11 10.41 27.66
N THR A 282 34.83 11.19 26.84
CA THR A 282 36.26 11.48 27.04
C THR A 282 36.58 12.78 27.80
N ASP A 283 35.60 13.65 28.06
CA ASP A 283 35.85 15.00 28.61
C ASP A 283 35.36 15.21 30.05
N ALA A 284 35.06 14.16 30.80
CA ALA A 284 34.61 14.26 32.20
C ALA A 284 35.60 13.64 33.20
N TYR A 285 36.72 14.32 33.46
CA TYR A 285 37.45 14.20 34.72
C TYR A 285 37.88 15.59 35.21
N PRO A 286 37.19 16.19 36.20
CA PRO A 286 37.83 17.18 37.04
C PRO A 286 38.70 16.43 38.06
N MET A 287 40.01 16.69 38.05
CA MET A 287 40.90 16.28 39.14
C MET A 287 40.36 16.84 40.46
N ALA A 288 40.09 15.94 41.40
CA ALA A 288 39.79 16.29 42.77
C ALA A 288 41.08 16.76 43.46
N ASP A 289 41.11 18.02 43.89
CA ASP A 289 42.16 18.56 44.75
C ASP A 289 41.70 18.47 46.22
N PRO A 290 42.39 17.73 47.11
CA PRO A 290 41.94 17.54 48.49
C PRO A 290 42.72 18.45 49.44
N GLN A 291 42.41 19.75 49.46
CA GLN A 291 42.75 20.59 50.61
C GLN A 291 41.68 21.65 50.81
N TYR A 292 40.88 21.52 51.87
CA TYR A 292 40.51 22.61 52.78
C TYR A 292 39.68 22.03 53.91
N LYS A 293 40.37 21.69 55.00
CA LYS A 293 39.81 21.37 56.32
C LYS A 293 40.26 22.50 57.25
N TYR A 294 39.36 22.91 58.15
CA TYR A 294 39.54 23.87 59.25
C TYR A 294 39.48 25.37 58.93
N ASN A 295 38.34 25.99 59.23
CA ASN A 295 38.14 26.80 60.46
C ASN A 295 36.98 27.77 60.23
N ASN A 296 35.96 27.69 61.09
CA ASN A 296 35.38 28.86 61.74
C ASN A 296 34.36 28.42 62.79
N ALA A 297 34.88 28.17 63.99
CA ALA A 297 34.18 28.49 65.22
C ALA A 297 34.60 29.91 65.63
N ARG A 298 33.64 30.83 65.75
CA ARG A 298 33.55 32.04 66.61
C ARG A 298 32.47 32.97 66.00
N LEU A 299 31.36 33.19 66.71
CA LEU A 299 31.01 34.43 67.43
C LEU A 299 31.00 35.63 66.46
N VAL A 300 29.87 36.28 66.16
CA VAL A 300 28.90 36.95 67.05
C VAL A 300 27.49 36.90 66.45
#